data_AF-A0A821RP51-F1
#
_entry.id   AF-A0A821RP51-F1
#
_cell.length_a   1.000
_cell.length_b   1.000
_cell.length_c   1.000
_cell.angle_alpha   90.00
_cell.angle_beta   90.00
_cell.angle_gamma   90.00
#
_symmetry.space_group_name_H-M   'P 1'
#
loop_
_entity.id
_entity.type
_entity.pdbx_description
1 polymer ?
#
loop_
_entity_poly.entity_id
_entity_poly.type
_entity_poly.pdbx_seq_one_letter_code
_entity_poly.pdbx_strand_id
1 'polypeptide(L)'
;LEDEHWCEDEDFHIHYARKNISFQTICGEFTQLIPIIIEGQNETDETECEQWPCNNIYTRCDGLWNCPHGEDEVGCDLSSTLNCFSDHHKSVSLHTNELICLPIKQT
;
A
#
# COMPACT_ATOMS: atom_id res chain seq x y z
N LEU A 1 -5.11 -28.13 37.99
CA LEU A 1 -5.65 -27.93 36.63
C LEU A 1 -5.26 -26.51 36.30
N GLU A 2 -4.09 -26.36 35.69
CA GLU A 2 -3.51 -25.06 35.35
C GLU A 2 -4.26 -24.56 34.11
N ASP A 3 -5.00 -23.47 34.29
CA ASP A 3 -5.52 -22.69 33.17
C ASP A 3 -4.31 -22.07 32.46
N GLU A 4 -3.90 -22.67 31.34
CA GLU A 4 -2.98 -22.03 30.40
C GLU A 4 -3.67 -20.75 29.88
N HIS A 5 -3.35 -19.64 30.54
CA HIS A 5 -3.73 -18.30 30.11
C HIS A 5 -2.87 -17.95 28.89
N TRP A 6 -3.25 -18.48 27.73
CA TRP A 6 -2.69 -18.09 26.44
C TRP A 6 -3.04 -16.63 26.19
N CYS A 7 -2.04 -15.75 26.28
CA CYS A 7 -2.19 -14.37 25.86
C CYS A 7 -2.23 -14.30 24.32
N GLU A 8 -3.02 -13.39 23.77
CA GLU A 8 -3.18 -13.23 22.30
C GLU A 8 -1.86 -12.92 21.58
N ASP A 9 -0.83 -12.47 22.30
CA ASP A 9 0.50 -12.16 21.78
C ASP A 9 1.42 -13.39 21.60
N GLU A 10 1.04 -14.55 22.12
CA GLU A 10 1.78 -15.82 21.95
C GLU A 10 1.51 -16.50 20.58
N ASP A 11 0.52 -16.03 19.80
CA ASP A 11 0.30 -16.47 18.43
C ASP A 11 1.19 -15.69 17.45
N PHE A 12 2.42 -16.18 17.30
CA PHE A 12 3.44 -15.62 16.40
C PHE A 12 3.02 -15.53 14.92
N HIS A 13 2.12 -16.40 14.45
CA HIS A 13 1.68 -16.41 13.05
C HIS A 13 0.64 -15.32 12.77
N ILE A 14 -0.28 -15.10 13.71
CA ILE A 14 -1.22 -13.96 13.67
C ILE A 14 -0.46 -12.63 13.83
N HIS A 15 0.59 -12.60 14.66
CA HIS A 15 1.34 -11.38 14.93
C HIS A 15 2.15 -10.85 13.74
N TYR A 16 2.74 -11.73 12.91
CA TYR A 16 3.59 -11.31 11.79
C TYR A 16 2.79 -10.72 10.62
N ALA A 17 1.61 -11.31 10.32
CA ALA A 17 0.70 -10.78 9.31
C ALA A 17 -0.02 -9.51 9.77
N ARG A 18 -0.26 -9.35 11.09
CA ARG A 18 -0.77 -8.10 11.67
C ARG A 18 0.27 -6.98 11.79
N LYS A 19 1.59 -7.29 11.79
CA LYS A 19 2.64 -6.29 12.08
C LYS A 19 3.25 -5.60 10.86
N ASN A 20 3.03 -6.09 9.64
CA ASN A 20 3.72 -5.58 8.45
C ASN A 20 2.76 -4.99 7.40
N ILE A 21 1.76 -4.22 7.86
CA ILE A 21 0.96 -3.38 6.95
C ILE A 21 1.80 -2.17 6.52
N SER A 22 1.76 -1.85 5.23
CA SER A 22 2.43 -0.67 4.67
C SER A 22 1.39 0.43 4.48
N PHE A 23 1.58 1.58 5.15
CA PHE A 23 0.66 2.72 5.03
C PHE A 23 0.54 3.25 3.60
N GLN A 24 1.57 3.02 2.78
CA GLN A 24 1.58 3.37 1.36
C GLN A 24 0.59 2.53 0.55
N THR A 25 0.26 1.32 1.01
CA THR A 25 -0.54 0.35 0.23
C THR A 25 -1.88 0.02 0.88
N ILE A 26 -2.28 0.72 1.94
CA ILE A 26 -3.64 0.65 2.50
C ILE A 26 -4.61 1.14 1.42
N CYS A 27 -5.71 0.41 1.23
CA CYS A 27 -6.69 0.67 0.19
C CYS A 27 -6.09 0.65 -1.23
N GLY A 28 -5.14 -0.26 -1.44
CA GLY A 28 -4.40 -0.46 -2.68
C GLY A 28 -4.97 -1.58 -3.57
N GLU A 29 -6.21 -1.98 -3.34
CA GLU A 29 -6.90 -3.10 -3.99
C GLU A 29 -6.34 -4.50 -3.63
N PHE A 30 -5.43 -4.57 -2.66
CA PHE A 30 -4.80 -5.83 -2.26
C PHE A 30 -4.83 -5.97 -0.74
N THR A 31 -5.60 -6.94 -0.26
CA THR A 31 -5.68 -7.26 1.16
C THR A 31 -4.37 -7.85 1.68
N GLN A 32 -3.57 -7.06 2.40
CA GLN A 32 -2.36 -7.48 3.08
C GLN A 32 -2.63 -7.90 4.52
N LEU A 33 -3.66 -7.34 5.14
CA LEU A 33 -4.02 -7.61 6.52
C LEU A 33 -4.95 -8.83 6.62
N ILE A 34 -4.59 -9.79 7.47
CA ILE A 34 -5.54 -10.86 7.84
C ILE A 34 -6.74 -10.21 8.54
N PRO A 35 -7.98 -10.53 8.15
CA PRO A 35 -9.17 -9.93 8.73
C PRO A 35 -9.15 -9.94 10.26
N ILE A 36 -9.36 -8.78 10.86
CA ILE A 36 -9.47 -8.61 12.31
C ILE A 36 -10.92 -8.27 12.65
N ILE A 37 -11.40 -8.75 13.80
CA ILE A 37 -12.78 -8.48 14.20
C ILE A 37 -12.83 -7.22 15.06
N ILE A 38 -13.46 -6.16 14.55
CA ILE A 38 -13.73 -4.91 15.27
C ILE A 38 -15.24 -4.74 15.32
N GLU A 39 -15.81 -4.58 16.51
CA GLU A 39 -17.27 -4.43 16.71
C GLU A 39 -18.13 -5.52 16.03
N GLY A 40 -17.58 -6.72 15.85
CA GLY A 40 -18.25 -7.85 15.21
C GLY A 40 -18.21 -7.84 13.67
N GLN A 41 -17.46 -6.92 13.06
CA GLN A 41 -17.21 -6.85 11.62
C GLN A 41 -15.78 -7.30 11.30
N ASN A 42 -15.59 -7.93 10.14
CA ASN A 42 -14.28 -8.32 9.64
C ASN A 42 -13.64 -7.13 8.91
N GLU A 43 -12.67 -6.50 9.58
CA GLU A 43 -11.92 -5.36 9.07
C GLU A 43 -10.61 -5.81 8.44
N THR A 44 -10.23 -5.15 7.35
CA THR A 44 -8.94 -5.35 6.67
C THR A 44 -8.31 -3.99 6.37
N ASP A 45 -7.17 -4.00 5.71
CA ASP A 45 -6.54 -2.81 5.12
C ASP A 45 -7.28 -2.26 3.88
N GLU A 46 -8.40 -2.88 3.51
CA GLU A 46 -9.24 -2.52 2.36
C GLU A 46 -10.68 -2.17 2.79
N THR A 47 -10.93 -1.99 4.09
CA THR A 47 -12.21 -1.50 4.61
C THR A 47 -12.14 0.00 4.92
N GLU A 48 -13.30 0.67 4.89
CA GLU A 48 -13.43 2.11 5.16
C GLU A 48 -12.51 3.04 4.33
N CYS A 49 -12.16 2.66 3.09
CA CYS A 49 -11.24 3.43 2.23
C CYS A 49 -11.69 4.86 1.91
N GLU A 50 -12.96 5.20 2.13
CA GLU A 50 -13.45 6.58 2.09
C GLU A 50 -12.73 7.49 3.10
N GLN A 51 -12.24 6.93 4.21
CA GLN A 51 -11.45 7.62 5.24
C GLN A 51 -9.95 7.66 4.92
N TRP A 52 -9.50 6.89 3.93
CA TRP A 52 -8.09 6.80 3.52
C TRP A 52 -7.93 7.22 2.05
N PRO A 53 -7.97 8.53 1.75
CA PRO A 53 -7.89 9.01 0.38
C PRO A 53 -6.57 8.58 -0.26
N CYS A 54 -6.63 8.12 -1.51
CA CYS A 54 -5.47 7.64 -2.26
C CYS A 54 -4.33 8.66 -2.38
N ASN A 55 -4.62 9.97 -2.27
CA ASN A 55 -3.64 11.06 -2.22
C ASN A 55 -3.58 11.61 -0.80
N ASN A 56 -2.64 11.09 -0.02
CA ASN A 56 -2.42 11.45 1.38
C ASN A 56 -0.92 11.61 1.67
N ILE A 57 -0.56 11.85 2.92
CA ILE A 57 0.83 12.09 3.31
C ILE A 57 1.77 10.88 3.12
N TYR A 58 1.21 9.67 3.02
CA TYR A 58 1.96 8.43 2.86
C TYR A 58 2.12 8.04 1.39
N THR A 59 1.16 8.41 0.54
CA THR A 59 1.12 8.07 -0.89
C THR A 59 1.56 9.21 -1.80
N ARG A 60 1.57 10.45 -1.32
CA ARG A 60 1.94 11.61 -2.14
C ARG A 60 3.43 11.62 -2.46
N CYS A 61 3.76 11.66 -3.74
CA CYS A 61 5.13 11.75 -4.25
C CYS A 61 6.04 10.63 -3.73
N ASP A 62 5.48 9.46 -3.45
CA ASP A 62 6.22 8.29 -2.97
C ASP A 62 6.73 7.42 -4.13
N GLY A 63 6.31 7.75 -5.36
CA GLY A 63 6.69 7.06 -6.59
C GLY A 63 5.79 5.87 -6.93
N LEU A 64 4.74 5.62 -6.14
CA LEU A 64 3.71 4.62 -6.38
C LEU A 64 2.45 5.32 -6.91
N TRP A 65 1.76 4.67 -7.84
CA TRP A 65 0.53 5.20 -8.40
C TRP A 65 -0.65 4.61 -7.61
N ASN A 66 -1.12 5.32 -6.60
CA ASN A 66 -2.21 4.87 -5.72
C ASN A 66 -3.58 5.41 -6.13
N CYS A 67 -3.65 6.57 -6.80
CA CYS A 67 -4.93 7.15 -7.25
C CYS A 67 -5.31 6.76 -8.68
N PRO A 68 -6.60 6.70 -9.08
CA PRO A 68 -7.00 6.30 -10.42
C PRO A 68 -6.36 7.08 -11.59
N HIS A 69 -5.97 8.34 -11.38
CA HIS A 69 -5.30 9.16 -12.39
C HIS A 69 -3.91 9.65 -11.97
N GLY A 70 -3.33 9.06 -10.91
CA GLY A 70 -1.98 9.35 -10.45
C GLY A 70 -1.86 10.71 -9.79
N GLU A 71 -2.96 11.25 -9.25
CA GLU A 71 -3.01 12.57 -8.62
C GLU A 71 -2.09 12.69 -7.39
N ASP A 72 -1.74 11.57 -6.77
CA ASP A 72 -0.75 11.45 -5.70
C ASP A 72 0.67 11.73 -6.19
N GLU A 73 0.96 11.53 -7.48
CA GLU A 73 2.29 11.66 -8.09
C GLU A 73 2.48 12.92 -8.96
N VAL A 74 1.47 13.78 -9.05
CA VAL A 74 1.56 15.04 -9.82
C VAL A 74 2.06 16.21 -8.98
N GLY A 75 2.87 17.07 -9.61
CA GLY A 75 3.39 18.30 -8.99
C GLY A 75 4.45 18.04 -7.92
N CYS A 76 5.14 16.91 -8.01
CA CYS A 76 6.26 16.55 -7.14
C CYS A 76 7.57 17.12 -7.70
N ASP A 77 8.31 17.89 -6.91
CA ASP A 77 9.69 18.28 -7.25
C ASP A 77 10.60 17.05 -7.10
N LEU A 78 10.62 16.21 -8.12
CA LEU A 78 11.42 14.98 -8.19
C LEU A 78 12.91 15.31 -8.34
N SER A 79 13.59 15.63 -7.24
CA SER A 79 15.04 15.82 -7.26
C SER A 79 15.86 14.50 -7.25
N SER A 80 15.27 13.30 -7.15
CA SER A 80 16.11 12.10 -6.99
C SER A 80 15.44 10.77 -7.31
N THR A 81 15.73 10.21 -8.49
CA THR A 81 16.60 8.99 -8.69
C THR A 81 16.35 8.28 -10.02
N LEU A 82 15.20 8.48 -10.67
CA LEU A 82 14.94 8.03 -12.04
C LEU A 82 14.44 9.21 -12.88
N ASN A 83 15.23 9.64 -13.86
CA ASN A 83 14.79 10.59 -14.87
C ASN A 83 14.14 9.80 -16.00
N CYS A 84 12.82 9.57 -15.91
CA CYS A 84 12.05 9.13 -17.06
C CYS A 84 11.92 10.29 -18.06
N PHE A 85 11.86 9.98 -19.36
CA PHE A 85 11.54 10.98 -20.37
C PHE A 85 10.13 11.53 -20.13
N SER A 86 9.87 12.76 -20.59
CA SER A 86 8.61 13.49 -20.38
C SER A 86 7.37 12.80 -20.96
N ASP A 87 7.55 11.78 -21.80
CA ASP A 87 6.51 10.93 -22.38
C ASP A 87 6.37 9.56 -21.70
N HIS A 88 7.01 9.34 -20.54
CA HIS A 88 6.95 8.11 -19.76
C HIS A 88 6.52 8.35 -18.30
N HIS A 89 5.66 7.48 -17.76
CA HIS A 89 5.32 7.42 -16.34
C HIS A 89 6.25 6.45 -15.62
N LYS A 90 6.57 6.74 -14.36
CA LYS A 90 7.30 5.81 -13.49
C LYS A 90 6.34 4.71 -13.04
N SER A 91 6.80 3.47 -13.01
CA SER A 91 6.01 2.31 -12.62
C SER A 91 6.90 1.26 -11.99
N VAL A 92 6.31 0.30 -11.27
CA VAL A 92 7.04 -0.84 -10.70
C VAL A 92 6.79 -2.07 -11.57
N SER A 93 7.86 -2.77 -11.96
CA SER A 93 7.78 -4.04 -12.67
C SER A 93 7.31 -5.15 -11.73
N LEU A 94 6.20 -5.82 -12.05
CA LEU A 94 5.68 -6.96 -11.29
C LEU A 94 6.57 -8.22 -11.36
N HIS A 95 7.54 -8.26 -12.28
CA HIS A 95 8.44 -9.41 -12.45
C HIS A 95 9.76 -9.25 -11.69
N THR A 96 10.25 -8.02 -11.58
CA THR A 96 11.57 -7.71 -11.01
C THR A 96 11.50 -6.87 -9.74
N ASN A 97 10.33 -6.32 -9.40
CA ASN A 97 10.12 -5.33 -8.33
C ASN A 97 11.02 -4.09 -8.46
N GLU A 98 11.46 -3.77 -9.68
CA GLU A 98 12.29 -2.60 -9.98
C GLU A 98 11.44 -1.45 -10.56
N LEU A 99 11.88 -0.22 -10.32
CA LEU A 99 11.30 0.97 -10.94
C LEU A 99 11.66 1.02 -12.44
N ILE A 100 10.63 1.08 -13.28
CA ILE A 100 10.71 1.17 -14.74
C ILE A 100 9.99 2.43 -15.24
N CYS A 101 10.31 2.86 -16.46
CA CYS A 101 9.59 3.93 -17.15
C CYS A 101 8.67 3.31 -18.21
N LEU A 102 7.36 3.53 -18.12
CA LEU A 102 6.37 3.07 -19.09
C LEU A 102 5.87 4.24 -19.94
N PRO A 103 5.70 4.07 -21.27
CA PRO A 103 5.23 5.15 -22.14
C PRO A 103 3.80 5.59 -21.78
N ILE A 104 3.56 6.91 -21.75
CA ILE A 104 2.24 7.53 -21.46
C ILE A 104 1.27 7.34 -22.64
N LYS A 105 1.79 7.14 -23.86
CA LYS A 105 0.98 6.84 -25.05
C LYS A 105 1.16 5.40 -25.50
N GLN A 106 0.05 4.66 -25.53
CA GLN A 106 -0.09 3.52 -26.44
C GLN A 106 -0.35 4.09 -27.83
N THR A 107 0.50 3.73 -28.79
CA THR A 107 0.21 3.92 -30.23
C THR A 107 -0.30 2.60 -30.79
#